data_AF-A0A939HR20-F1
#
_entry.id   AF-A0A939HR20-F1
#
_cell.length_a   1.000
_cell.length_b   1.000
_cell.length_c   1.000
_cell.angle_alpha   90.00
_cell.angle_beta   90.00
_cell.angle_gamma   90.00
#
_symmetry.space_group_name_H-M   'P 1'
#
loop_
_entity.id
_entity.type
_entity.pdbx_description
1 polymer ?
#
loop_
_entity_poly.entity_id
_entity_poly.type
_entity_poly.pdbx_seq_one_letter_code
_entity_poly.pdbx_strand_id
1 'polypeptide(L)' 'MGERVIADLTVEELKALIAEVVDERMRYWRKPVVDKVALKKLMDSIDSHRWTAPPGSPTLSQMIIEEREKWRQPM' A
#
# COMPACT_ATOMS: atom_id res chain seq x y z
N MET A 1 32.25 15.96 15.03
CA MET A 1 32.45 16.30 13.61
C MET A 1 31.51 17.45 13.32
N GLY A 2 32.00 18.57 12.79
CA GLY A 2 31.16 19.74 12.54
C GLY A 2 30.05 19.41 11.53
N GLU A 3 28.84 19.89 11.79
CA GLU A 3 27.74 19.83 10.84
C GLU A 3 28.14 20.63 9.59
N ARG A 4 28.50 19.93 8.51
CA ARG A 4 28.55 20.55 7.18
C ARG A 4 27.12 20.76 6.73
N VAL A 5 26.77 22.01 6.42
CA VAL A 5 25.44 22.35 5.93
C VAL A 5 25.34 21.90 4.47
N ILE A 6 24.17 21.39 4.06
CA ILE A 6 23.93 20.94 2.66
C ILE A 6 24.27 22.06 1.65
N ALA A 7 24.11 23.32 2.05
CA ALA A 7 24.42 24.50 1.24
C ALA A 7 25.91 24.63 0.86
N ASP A 8 26.81 23.99 1.61
CA ASP A 8 28.26 24.04 1.38
C ASP A 8 28.74 22.92 0.45
N LEU A 9 27.85 22.01 0.05
CA LEU A 9 28.20 20.88 -0.81
C LEU A 9 28.20 21.30 -2.28
N THR A 10 29.22 20.86 -2.99
CA THR A 10 29.17 20.84 -4.46
C THR A 10 28.09 19.89 -4.95
N VAL A 11 27.68 20.04 -6.21
CA VAL A 11 26.67 19.18 -6.83
C VAL A 11 27.11 17.71 -6.81
N GLU A 12 28.41 17.46 -6.97
CA GLU A 12 29.03 16.12 -6.94
C GLU A 12 28.97 15.51 -5.54
N GLU A 13 29.29 16.29 -4.51
CA GLU A 13 29.20 15.85 -3.11
C GLU A 13 27.75 15.60 -2.69
N LEU A 14 26.82 16.44 -3.14
CA LEU A 14 25.40 16.22 -2.89
C LEU A 14 24.88 14.95 -3.57
N LYS A 15 25.29 14.69 -4.82
CA LYS A 15 24.96 13.43 -5.51
C LYS A 15 25.51 12.20 -4.78
N ALA A 16 26.74 12.28 -4.29
CA ALA A 16 27.36 11.21 -3.51
C ALA A 16 26.59 10.95 -2.20
N LEU A 17 26.22 12.01 -1.48
CA LEU A 17 25.43 11.92 -0.26
C LEU A 17 24.03 11.32 -0.51
N ILE A 18 23.36 11.73 -1.59
CA ILE A 18 22.06 11.17 -1.98
C ILE A 18 22.20 9.67 -2.28
N ALA A 19 23.24 9.27 -3.02
CA ALA A 19 23.48 7.86 -3.34
C ALA A 19 23.70 7.03 -2.07
N GLU A 20 24.48 7.53 -1.11
CA GLU A 20 24.73 6.86 0.16
C GLU A 20 23.43 6.65 0.97
N VAL A 21 22.62 7.70 1.11
CA VAL A 21 21.35 7.65 1.84
C VAL A 21 20.34 6.72 1.16
N VAL A 22 20.27 6.75 -0.17
CA VAL A 22 19.39 5.85 -0.93
C VAL A 22 19.85 4.41 -0.77
N ASP A 23 21.14 4.12 -0.88
CA ASP A 23 21.68 2.76 -0.71
C ASP A 23 21.49 2.23 0.72
N GLU A 24 21.62 3.08 1.73
CA GLU A 24 21.30 2.73 3.10
C GLU A 24 19.80 2.40 3.25
N ARG A 25 18.92 3.26 2.75
CA ARG A 25 17.47 3.03 2.80
C ARG A 25 17.06 1.77 2.03
N MET A 26 17.70 1.50 0.90
CA MET A 26 17.47 0.30 0.09
C MET A 26 17.93 -0.98 0.80
N ARG A 27 18.98 -0.92 1.63
CA ARG A 27 19.38 -2.03 2.50
C ARG A 27 18.33 -2.37 3.55
N TYR A 28 17.66 -1.37 4.12
CA TYR A 28 16.52 -1.58 5.02
C TYR A 28 15.25 -2.03 4.30
N TRP A 29 15.12 -1.72 3.01
CA TRP A 29 14.05 -2.19 2.12
C TRP A 29 14.27 -3.61 1.57
N ARG A 30 15.19 -4.39 2.15
CA ARG A 30 15.22 -5.84 1.90
C ARG A 30 13.82 -6.39 2.13
N LYS A 31 13.21 -6.93 1.06
CA LYS A 31 11.86 -7.48 1.07
C LYS A 31 11.73 -8.39 2.30
N PRO A 32 10.65 -8.26 3.10
CA PRO A 32 10.42 -9.22 4.16
C PRO A 32 10.47 -10.62 3.55
N VAL A 33 11.17 -11.54 4.21
CA VAL A 33 11.15 -12.95 3.81
C VAL A 33 9.70 -13.39 3.98
N VAL A 34 9.00 -13.49 2.85
CA VAL A 34 7.60 -13.93 2.85
C VAL A 34 7.60 -15.41 3.16
N ASP A 35 7.13 -15.77 4.35
CA ASP A 35 6.84 -17.15 4.67
C ASP A 35 5.71 -17.63 3.76
N LYS A 36 6.08 -18.45 2.78
CA LYS A 36 5.16 -19.00 1.77
C LYS A 36 4.08 -19.89 2.41
N VAL A 37 4.39 -20.55 3.54
CA VAL A 37 3.44 -21.40 4.25
C VAL A 37 2.42 -20.54 4.98
N ALA A 38 2.86 -19.50 5.68
CA ALA A 38 1.96 -18.54 6.31
C ALA A 38 1.07 -17.81 5.30
N LEU A 39 1.65 -17.38 4.16
CA LEU A 39 0.90 -16.74 3.09
C LEU A 39 -0.17 -17.68 2.51
N LYS A 40 0.17 -18.95 2.27
CA LYS A 40 -0.79 -19.94 1.79
C LYS A 40 -1.95 -20.12 2.77
N LYS A 41 -1.67 -20.29 4.07
CA LYS A 41 -2.71 -20.40 5.10
C LYS A 41 -3.63 -19.18 5.15
N LEU A 42 -3.07 -17.98 4.98
CA LEU A 42 -3.85 -16.75 4.92
C LEU A 42 -4.77 -16.73 3.69
N MET A 43 -4.26 -17.10 2.52
CA MET A 43 -5.07 -17.15 1.29
C MET A 43 -6.17 -18.22 1.38
N ASP A 44 -5.85 -19.41 1.88
CA ASP A 44 -6.81 -20.49 2.11
C ASP A 44 -7.91 -20.04 3.09
N SER A 45 -7.55 -19.29 4.13
CA SER A 45 -8.51 -18.68 5.05
C SER A 45 -9.36 -17.62 4.36
N ILE A 46 -8.81 -16.75 3.51
CA ILE A 46 -9.62 -15.75 2.79
C ILE A 46 -10.65 -16.48 1.94
N ASP A 47 -10.22 -17.48 1.16
CA ASP A 47 -11.09 -18.23 0.27
C ASP A 47 -12.17 -19.01 1.03
N SER A 48 -11.86 -19.58 2.20
CA SER A 48 -12.88 -20.24 3.05
C SER A 48 -13.93 -19.27 3.61
N HIS A 49 -13.58 -18.00 3.77
CA HIS A 49 -14.48 -16.95 4.26
C HIS A 49 -15.09 -16.12 3.11
N ARG A 50 -14.81 -16.46 1.85
CA ARG A 50 -15.44 -15.79 0.71
C ARG A 50 -16.90 -16.18 0.63
N TRP A 51 -17.74 -15.28 1.12
CA TRP A 51 -19.15 -15.30 0.79
C TRP A 51 -19.31 -15.05 -0.70
N THR A 52 -19.71 -16.07 -1.45
CA THR A 52 -20.15 -15.91 -2.83
C THR A 52 -21.61 -15.52 -2.79
N ALA A 53 -21.90 -14.27 -3.17
CA ALA A 53 -23.26 -13.78 -3.20
C ALA A 53 -24.11 -14.63 -4.15
N PRO A 54 -25.31 -15.10 -3.76
CA PRO A 54 -26.17 -15.89 -4.64
C PRO A 54 -26.56 -15.09 -5.91
N PRO A 55 -26.90 -15.77 -7.01
CA PRO A 55 -27.37 -15.12 -8.23
C PRO A 55 -28.53 -14.15 -7.95
N GLY A 56 -28.44 -12.93 -8.48
CA GLY A 56 -29.43 -11.88 -8.23
C GLY A 56 -29.16 -11.02 -7.00
N SER A 57 -28.10 -11.31 -6.22
CA SER A 57 -27.65 -10.40 -5.16
C SER A 57 -27.16 -9.07 -5.75
N PRO A 58 -27.50 -7.92 -5.15
CA PRO A 58 -27.03 -6.64 -5.63
C PRO A 58 -25.51 -6.56 -5.50
N THR A 59 -24.88 -6.06 -6.55
CA THR A 59 -23.46 -5.70 -6.52
C THR A 59 -23.23 -4.54 -5.57
N LEU A 60 -22.00 -4.40 -5.07
CA LEU A 60 -21.62 -3.26 -4.24
C LEU A 60 -21.95 -1.92 -4.93
N SER A 61 -21.72 -1.83 -6.24
CA SER A 61 -22.06 -0.64 -7.03
C SER A 61 -23.56 -0.35 -7.06
N GLN A 62 -24.41 -1.37 -7.21
CA GLN A 62 -25.87 -1.20 -7.14
C GLN A 62 -26.30 -0.70 -5.77
N MET A 63 -25.77 -1.27 -4.68
CA MET A 63 -26.07 -0.82 -3.32
C MET A 63 -25.66 0.65 -3.09
N ILE A 64 -24.49 1.06 -3.58
CA ILE A 64 -24.02 2.45 -3.47
C ILE A 64 -24.92 3.40 -4.27
N ILE A 65 -25.36 3.00 -5.46
CA ILE A 65 -26.24 3.82 -6.31
C ILE A 65 -27.61 3.94 -5.64
N GLU A 66 -28.22 2.83 -5.22
CA GLU A 66 -29.51 2.82 -4.51
C GLU A 66 -29.49 3.74 -3.30
N GLU A 67 -28.42 3.69 -2.50
CA GLU A 67 -28.27 4.57 -1.36
C GLU A 67 -28.16 6.03 -1.80
N ARG A 68 -27.32 6.35 -2.79
CA ARG A 68 -27.22 7.73 -3.31
C ARG A 68 -28.53 8.27 -3.86
N GLU A 69 -29.34 7.45 -4.50
CA GLU A 69 -30.64 7.89 -5.01
C GLU A 69 -31.64 8.18 -3.88
N LYS A 70 -31.62 7.41 -2.77
CA LYS A 70 -32.43 7.74 -1.59
C LYS A 70 -32.09 9.12 -1.03
N TRP A 71 -30.81 9.47 -0.97
CA TRP A 71 -30.34 10.77 -0.47
C TRP A 71 -30.72 11.94 -1.39
N ARG A 72 -31.04 11.69 -2.66
CA ARG A 72 -31.45 12.72 -3.62
C ARG A 72 -32.95 12.98 -3.64
N GLN A 73 -33.76 12.12 -3.03
CA GLN A 73 -35.19 12.36 -2.94
C GLN A 73 -35.45 13.45 -1.88
N PRO A 74 -36.21 14.52 -2.20
CA PRO A 74 -36.65 15.46 -1.18
C PRO A 74 -37.54 14.72 -0.17
N MET A 75 -37.37 15.03 1.12
CA MET A 75 -38.25 14.54 2.20
C MET A 75 -39.71 14.87 1.93
#